data_AF-A0AAN0M9G9-F1
#
_entry.id   AF-A0AAN0M9G9-F1
#
_cell.length_a   1.000
_cell.length_b   1.000
_cell.length_c   1.000
_cell.angle_alpha   90.00
_cell.angle_beta   90.00
_cell.angle_gamma   90.00
#
_symmetry.space_group_name_H-M   'P 1'
#
loop_
_entity.id
_entity.type
_entity.pdbx_description
1 polymer ?
#
loop_
_entity_poly.entity_id
_entity_poly.type
_entity_poly.pdbx_seq_one_letter_code
_entity_poly.pdbx_strand_id
1 'polypeptide(L)'
;MSDSKTNIAEFDLRAPTSKDVERRTIGLTPSSGFKKWLAENKLSIAFNTYNVGKLFMVGVNDMEQLQFCDATFPRAMGISLHGDTLWMASHNQVWRFENFLGAGQSAQGNDAVFVPMGATTTGMVNLHDVRVSHEGVFFVSCNFNCIGKLHEKWSFEPVWKPPFIDGLEYGDRCHLNCLALHRGHPKYATCFAQTNTVNGWRDLPRDQATGLVIDVQTDQIICDGLHMPHSPQMHRDTLYLANSGRGEFGSVDVETGTYKTICEVPGFTRGVSFWKNFAIVGSSKPRRAGVFEGNDATP
;
A
#
# COMPACT_ATOMS: atom_id res chain seq x y z
N MET A 1 -7.54 0.07 64.41
CA MET A 1 -8.59 -0.09 63.39
C MET A 1 -8.13 0.68 62.17
N SER A 2 -7.86 -0.04 61.09
CA SER A 2 -7.27 0.51 59.86
C SER A 2 -8.34 1.16 58.99
N ASP A 3 -8.24 2.46 58.77
CA ASP A 3 -9.04 3.15 57.75
C ASP A 3 -8.49 2.81 56.37
N SER A 4 -9.10 1.82 55.70
CA SER A 4 -8.89 1.58 54.29
C SER A 4 -9.52 2.73 53.50
N LYS A 5 -8.69 3.69 53.07
CA LYS A 5 -9.11 4.67 52.06
C LYS A 5 -9.42 3.94 50.77
N THR A 6 -10.70 3.78 50.47
CA THR A 6 -11.18 3.26 49.19
C THR A 6 -10.75 4.24 48.10
N ASN A 7 -9.77 3.85 47.28
CA ASN A 7 -9.39 4.61 46.08
C ASN A 7 -10.53 4.46 45.06
N ILE A 8 -11.43 5.44 45.00
CA ILE A 8 -12.45 5.52 43.94
C ILE A 8 -11.84 6.34 42.81
N ALA A 9 -11.59 5.71 41.66
CA ALA A 9 -11.21 6.41 40.44
C ALA A 9 -12.48 6.97 39.77
N GLU A 10 -12.57 8.29 39.66
CA GLU A 10 -13.59 8.95 38.85
C GLU A 10 -13.16 8.95 37.37
N PHE A 11 -14.03 8.50 36.48
CA PHE A 11 -13.82 8.50 35.04
C PHE A 11 -14.80 9.45 34.37
N ASP A 12 -14.29 10.36 33.53
CA ASP A 12 -15.14 11.19 32.67
C ASP A 12 -15.66 10.34 31.51
N LEU A 13 -16.96 10.03 31.53
CA LEU A 13 -17.64 9.24 30.51
C LEU A 13 -18.19 10.08 29.34
N ARG A 14 -17.93 11.40 29.33
CA ARG A 14 -18.43 12.27 28.26
C ARG A 14 -17.74 11.93 26.95
N ALA A 15 -18.52 11.75 25.89
CA ALA A 15 -17.98 11.60 24.54
C ALA A 15 -17.20 12.88 24.16
N PRO A 16 -16.00 12.75 23.55
CA PRO A 16 -15.27 13.91 23.09
C PRO A 16 -16.10 14.68 22.06
N THR A 17 -16.23 15.99 22.24
CA THR A 17 -16.88 16.86 21.26
C THR A 17 -16.00 16.95 20.01
N SER A 18 -16.57 16.64 18.84
CA SER A 18 -15.84 16.79 17.58
C SER A 18 -15.57 18.27 17.30
N LYS A 19 -14.30 18.64 17.14
CA LYS A 19 -13.92 19.99 16.68
C LYS A 19 -14.46 20.25 15.28
N ASP A 20 -14.72 21.52 14.96
CA ASP A 20 -15.11 21.97 13.63
C ASP A 20 -14.18 21.40 12.55
N VAL A 21 -14.76 20.62 11.64
CA VAL A 21 -14.03 19.96 10.56
C VAL A 21 -13.99 20.93 9.39
N GLU A 22 -12.79 21.39 9.04
CA GLU A 22 -12.54 22.15 7.81
C GLU A 22 -13.03 21.34 6.59
N ARG A 23 -14.02 21.86 5.86
CA ARG A 23 -14.52 21.23 4.63
C ARG A 23 -13.46 21.39 3.54
N ARG A 24 -12.88 20.26 3.11
CA ARG A 24 -12.01 20.20 1.95
C ARG A 24 -12.74 19.55 0.79
N THR A 25 -12.65 20.16 -0.38
CA THR A 25 -13.22 19.62 -1.63
C THR A 25 -12.14 18.90 -2.41
N ILE A 26 -12.48 17.75 -2.98
CA ILE A 26 -11.61 17.00 -3.89
C ILE A 26 -12.18 17.14 -5.29
N GLY A 27 -11.36 17.62 -6.22
CA GLY A 27 -11.68 17.70 -7.64
C GLY A 27 -11.00 16.57 -8.41
N LEU A 28 -11.74 15.94 -9.33
CA LEU A 28 -11.22 14.97 -10.28
C LEU A 28 -11.30 15.55 -11.68
N THR A 29 -10.19 15.52 -12.41
CA THR A 29 -10.11 16.03 -13.77
C THR A 29 -9.52 14.94 -14.67
N PRO A 30 -10.37 14.09 -15.28
CA PRO A 30 -9.91 13.06 -16.20
C PRO A 30 -9.42 13.68 -17.51
N SER A 31 -8.48 13.02 -18.19
CA SER A 31 -8.19 13.31 -19.59
C SER A 31 -9.38 12.89 -20.48
N SER A 32 -9.46 13.45 -21.69
CA SER A 32 -10.58 13.24 -22.61
C SER A 32 -10.85 11.76 -22.95
N GLY A 33 -9.81 10.92 -23.00
CA GLY A 33 -9.93 9.50 -23.32
C GLY A 33 -10.19 8.57 -22.13
N PHE A 34 -10.01 9.05 -20.89
CA PHE A 34 -9.99 8.17 -19.71
C PHE A 34 -11.34 7.48 -19.46
N LYS A 35 -12.45 8.23 -19.53
CA LYS A 35 -13.80 7.68 -19.30
C LYS A 35 -14.17 6.60 -20.32
N LYS A 36 -13.89 6.88 -21.60
CA LYS A 36 -14.08 5.94 -22.69
C LYS A 36 -13.23 4.68 -22.50
N TRP A 37 -11.97 4.83 -22.12
CA TRP A 37 -11.08 3.70 -21.82
C TRP A 37 -11.60 2.83 -20.69
N LEU A 38 -12.14 3.42 -19.61
CA LEU A 38 -12.79 2.66 -18.53
C LEU A 38 -14.02 1.89 -19.03
N ALA A 39 -14.89 2.53 -19.82
CA ALA A 39 -16.09 1.92 -20.37
C ALA A 39 -15.76 0.74 -21.30
N GLU A 40 -14.84 0.94 -22.26
CA GLU A 40 -14.41 -0.08 -23.23
C GLU A 40 -13.77 -1.30 -22.55
N ASN A 41 -13.05 -1.07 -21.45
CA ASN A 41 -12.41 -2.14 -20.69
C ASN A 41 -13.28 -2.71 -19.56
N LYS A 42 -14.45 -2.12 -19.29
CA LYS A 42 -15.34 -2.44 -18.16
C LYS A 42 -14.59 -2.42 -16.83
N LEU A 43 -13.95 -1.29 -16.55
CA LEU A 43 -13.10 -1.12 -15.37
C LEU A 43 -13.63 -0.08 -14.41
N SER A 44 -13.40 -0.36 -13.13
CA SER A 44 -13.36 0.61 -12.05
C SER A 44 -11.98 0.58 -11.39
N ILE A 45 -11.53 1.70 -10.86
CA ILE A 45 -10.24 1.85 -10.21
C ILE A 45 -10.46 2.21 -8.74
N ALA A 46 -9.86 1.41 -7.86
CA ALA A 46 -9.73 1.74 -6.45
C ALA A 46 -8.33 2.28 -6.15
N PHE A 47 -8.25 3.41 -5.44
CA PHE A 47 -6.99 3.97 -4.96
C PHE A 47 -7.22 4.71 -3.64
N ASN A 48 -6.16 4.98 -2.89
CA ASN A 48 -6.30 5.70 -1.64
C ASN A 48 -5.28 6.83 -1.49
N THR A 49 -5.47 7.59 -0.42
CA THR A 49 -4.62 8.72 -0.07
C THR A 49 -4.16 8.57 1.37
N TYR A 50 -2.85 8.36 1.55
CA TYR A 50 -2.25 8.16 2.86
C TYR A 50 -2.53 9.33 3.84
N ASN A 51 -2.28 10.57 3.40
CA ASN A 51 -2.38 11.75 4.28
C ASN A 51 -3.83 12.15 4.59
N VAL A 52 -4.73 12.02 3.61
CA VAL A 52 -6.14 12.41 3.78
C VAL A 52 -6.94 11.26 4.41
N GLY A 53 -6.46 10.03 4.29
CA GLY A 53 -7.12 8.84 4.84
C GLY A 53 -8.39 8.50 4.08
N LYS A 54 -8.38 8.61 2.75
CA LYS A 54 -9.53 8.29 1.91
C LYS A 54 -9.22 7.11 0.99
N LEU A 55 -10.15 6.16 0.92
CA LEU A 55 -10.27 5.18 -0.15
C LEU A 55 -11.27 5.73 -1.17
N PHE A 56 -10.88 5.73 -2.44
CA PHE A 56 -11.69 6.15 -3.56
C PHE A 56 -11.93 4.98 -4.49
N MET A 57 -13.14 4.91 -5.04
CA MET A 57 -13.51 4.02 -6.13
C MET A 57 -14.09 4.89 -7.25
N VAL A 58 -13.55 4.70 -8.45
CA VAL A 58 -13.90 5.49 -9.63
C VAL A 58 -14.25 4.56 -10.77
N GLY A 59 -15.45 4.72 -11.31
CA GLY A 59 -15.94 3.99 -12.46
C GLY A 59 -16.67 4.92 -13.42
N VAL A 60 -17.34 4.34 -14.41
CA VAL A 60 -18.25 5.05 -15.31
C VAL A 60 -19.57 4.31 -15.39
N ASN A 61 -20.67 5.05 -15.50
CA ASN A 61 -21.98 4.45 -15.77
C ASN A 61 -22.18 4.20 -17.28
N ASP A 62 -23.32 3.63 -17.65
CA ASP A 62 -23.71 3.34 -19.05
C ASP A 62 -23.76 4.59 -19.95
N MET A 63 -23.80 5.80 -19.37
CA MET A 63 -23.76 7.07 -20.08
C MET A 63 -22.35 7.69 -20.14
N GLU A 64 -21.30 6.92 -19.83
CA GLU A 64 -19.90 7.36 -19.76
C GLU A 64 -19.66 8.57 -18.82
N GLN A 65 -20.48 8.68 -17.78
CA GLN A 65 -20.33 9.65 -16.71
C GLN A 65 -19.56 9.01 -15.56
N LEU A 66 -18.58 9.74 -15.02
CA LEU A 66 -17.81 9.26 -13.88
C LEU A 66 -18.72 9.04 -12.67
N GLN A 67 -18.58 7.86 -12.07
CA GLN A 67 -19.12 7.53 -10.77
C GLN A 67 -17.99 7.55 -9.75
N PHE A 68 -18.29 8.08 -8.57
CA PHE A 68 -17.30 8.29 -7.53
C PHE A 68 -17.89 7.94 -6.17
N CYS A 69 -17.17 7.11 -5.44
CA CYS A 69 -17.48 6.76 -4.06
C CYS A 69 -16.21 6.85 -3.22
N ASP A 70 -16.37 7.34 -2.00
CA ASP A 70 -15.28 7.45 -1.04
C ASP A 70 -15.65 6.91 0.34
N ALA A 71 -14.62 6.48 1.06
CA ALA A 71 -14.72 6.07 2.45
C ALA A 71 -13.47 6.50 3.22
N THR A 72 -13.63 6.81 4.51
CA THR A 72 -12.54 7.33 5.34
C THR A 72 -11.90 6.22 6.17
N PHE A 73 -10.59 6.05 6.02
CA PHE A 73 -9.78 5.12 6.80
C PHE A 73 -8.46 5.80 7.20
N PRO A 74 -8.16 5.92 8.50
CA PRO A 74 -6.91 6.53 8.95
C PRO A 74 -5.68 5.81 8.36
N ARG A 75 -4.82 6.59 7.70
CA ARG A 75 -3.60 6.11 7.01
C ARG A 75 -3.84 4.88 6.13
N ALA A 76 -4.76 4.98 5.18
CA ALA A 76 -4.93 3.96 4.14
C ALA A 76 -3.61 3.79 3.33
N MET A 77 -3.16 2.55 3.17
CA MET A 77 -1.86 2.16 2.59
C MET A 77 -2.04 1.11 1.48
N GLY A 78 -1.32 -0.02 1.46
CA GLY A 78 -1.51 -1.04 0.42
C GLY A 78 -2.97 -1.45 0.22
N ILE A 79 -3.37 -1.71 -1.03
CA ILE A 79 -4.66 -2.30 -1.41
C ILE A 79 -4.40 -3.51 -2.31
N SER A 80 -5.15 -4.59 -2.12
CA SER A 80 -5.09 -5.76 -2.99
C SER A 80 -6.47 -6.41 -3.11
N LEU A 81 -6.84 -6.77 -4.34
CA LEU A 81 -8.08 -7.47 -4.67
C LEU A 81 -7.77 -8.93 -4.99
N HIS A 82 -8.55 -9.86 -4.44
CA HIS A 82 -8.52 -11.27 -4.83
C HIS A 82 -9.95 -11.81 -4.96
N GLY A 83 -10.34 -12.16 -6.19
CA GLY A 83 -11.74 -12.42 -6.51
C GLY A 83 -12.61 -11.21 -6.20
N ASP A 84 -13.66 -11.41 -5.41
CA ASP A 84 -14.63 -10.40 -4.98
C ASP A 84 -14.30 -9.78 -3.61
N THR A 85 -13.11 -10.07 -3.06
CA THR A 85 -12.69 -9.57 -1.75
C THR A 85 -11.54 -8.58 -1.89
N LEU A 86 -11.76 -7.35 -1.42
CA LEU A 86 -10.76 -6.29 -1.38
C LEU A 86 -10.14 -6.22 0.02
N TRP A 87 -8.82 -6.13 0.07
CA TRP A 87 -8.06 -5.99 1.30
C TRP A 87 -7.28 -4.68 1.30
N MET A 88 -7.20 -4.03 2.45
CA MET A 88 -6.49 -2.77 2.58
C MET A 88 -5.77 -2.66 3.93
N ALA A 89 -4.48 -2.33 3.87
CA ALA A 89 -3.73 -1.92 5.04
C ALA A 89 -4.13 -0.50 5.48
N SER A 90 -4.27 -0.29 6.79
CA SER A 90 -4.49 1.02 7.39
C SER A 90 -3.54 1.24 8.58
N HIS A 91 -3.76 2.31 9.37
CA HIS A 91 -2.89 2.68 10.48
C HIS A 91 -2.49 1.52 11.42
N ASN A 92 -3.46 0.70 11.84
CA ASN A 92 -3.28 -0.39 12.80
C ASN A 92 -4.14 -1.62 12.51
N GLN A 93 -4.73 -1.68 11.31
CA GLN A 93 -5.68 -2.71 10.91
C GLN A 93 -5.45 -3.11 9.45
N VAL A 94 -5.75 -4.36 9.15
CA VAL A 94 -5.97 -4.82 7.78
C VAL A 94 -7.47 -5.02 7.59
N TRP A 95 -8.07 -4.20 6.73
CA TRP A 95 -9.49 -4.20 6.42
C TRP A 95 -9.81 -5.22 5.34
N ARG A 96 -10.94 -5.91 5.51
CA ARG A 96 -11.56 -6.78 4.51
C ARG A 96 -12.88 -6.17 4.06
N PHE A 97 -13.03 -6.03 2.75
CA PHE A 97 -14.27 -5.63 2.11
C PHE A 97 -14.73 -6.76 1.20
N GLU A 98 -16.02 -7.03 1.21
CA GLU A 98 -16.63 -8.01 0.31
C GLU A 98 -17.49 -7.27 -0.72
N ASN A 99 -17.45 -7.71 -1.98
CA ASN A 99 -18.44 -7.31 -2.96
C ASN A 99 -19.78 -8.00 -2.64
N PHE A 100 -20.81 -7.20 -2.36
CA PHE A 100 -22.15 -7.70 -2.04
C PHE A 100 -23.02 -7.97 -3.26
N LEU A 101 -22.54 -7.66 -4.46
CA LEU A 101 -23.25 -7.92 -5.71
C LEU A 101 -22.66 -9.14 -6.40
N GLY A 102 -23.53 -10.12 -6.68
CA GLY A 102 -23.21 -11.23 -7.56
C GLY A 102 -23.24 -10.82 -9.04
N ALA A 103 -22.76 -11.70 -9.91
CA ALA A 103 -22.73 -11.46 -11.34
C ALA A 103 -24.12 -11.06 -11.90
N GLY A 104 -24.18 -9.92 -12.60
CA GLY A 104 -25.40 -9.38 -13.20
C GLY A 104 -26.32 -8.64 -12.23
N GLN A 105 -26.00 -8.58 -10.94
CA GLN A 105 -26.69 -7.73 -10.00
C GLN A 105 -26.19 -6.29 -10.10
N SER A 106 -27.06 -5.34 -9.75
CA SER A 106 -26.72 -3.92 -9.71
C SER A 106 -27.37 -3.25 -8.50
N ALA A 107 -26.69 -2.29 -7.89
CA ALA A 107 -27.24 -1.44 -6.85
C ALA A 107 -26.90 0.02 -7.12
N GLN A 108 -27.92 0.87 -7.20
CA GLN A 108 -27.77 2.31 -7.47
C GLN A 108 -26.94 2.62 -8.74
N GLY A 109 -27.06 1.76 -9.76
CA GLY A 109 -26.31 1.89 -11.02
C GLY A 109 -24.85 1.40 -10.97
N ASN A 110 -24.42 0.76 -9.87
CA ASN A 110 -23.11 0.12 -9.75
C ASN A 110 -23.23 -1.40 -9.87
N ASP A 111 -22.24 -2.04 -10.48
CA ASP A 111 -22.12 -3.48 -10.68
C ASP A 111 -21.26 -4.18 -9.61
N ALA A 112 -20.61 -3.41 -8.73
CA ALA A 112 -19.95 -3.90 -7.52
C ALA A 112 -20.20 -2.95 -6.34
N VAL A 113 -20.38 -3.52 -5.14
CA VAL A 113 -20.50 -2.76 -3.88
C VAL A 113 -19.63 -3.40 -2.82
N PHE A 114 -18.46 -2.82 -2.58
CA PHE A 114 -17.52 -3.28 -1.56
C PHE A 114 -17.89 -2.73 -0.18
N VAL A 115 -18.35 -3.63 0.70
CA VAL A 115 -18.76 -3.29 2.07
C VAL A 115 -17.65 -3.71 3.04
N PRO A 116 -17.22 -2.87 4.00
CA PRO A 116 -16.25 -3.28 5.02
C PRO A 116 -16.87 -4.31 5.97
N MET A 117 -16.45 -5.57 5.85
CA MET A 117 -17.03 -6.69 6.60
C MET A 117 -16.20 -7.14 7.79
N GLY A 118 -14.96 -6.66 7.90
CA GLY A 118 -14.12 -6.97 9.04
C GLY A 118 -12.79 -6.24 8.98
N ALA A 119 -12.12 -6.23 10.12
CA ALA A 119 -10.76 -5.73 10.24
C ALA A 119 -9.99 -6.61 11.22
N THR A 120 -8.78 -6.99 10.86
CA THR A 120 -7.84 -7.63 11.79
C THR A 120 -6.94 -6.55 12.37
N THR A 121 -7.00 -6.35 13.68
CA THR A 121 -6.13 -5.38 14.38
C THR A 121 -4.73 -5.96 14.50
N THR A 122 -3.75 -5.33 13.85
CA THR A 122 -2.34 -5.75 13.87
C THR A 122 -1.51 -4.96 14.89
N GLY A 123 -2.04 -3.85 15.41
CA GLY A 123 -1.28 -2.90 16.22
C GLY A 123 -0.43 -1.95 15.36
N MET A 124 0.47 -1.19 15.99
CA MET A 124 1.25 -0.12 15.34
C MET A 124 2.47 -0.66 14.59
N VAL A 125 2.26 -1.59 13.67
CA VAL A 125 3.33 -2.29 12.95
C VAL A 125 3.79 -1.57 11.67
N ASN A 126 3.21 -0.40 11.40
CA ASN A 126 3.40 0.42 10.21
C ASN A 126 3.21 -0.40 8.92
N LEU A 127 1.95 -0.76 8.65
CA LEU A 127 1.55 -1.61 7.52
C LEU A 127 1.70 -0.89 6.17
N HIS A 128 2.79 -1.09 5.43
CA HIS A 128 2.98 -0.32 4.20
C HIS A 128 2.27 -0.89 2.96
N ASP A 129 2.30 -2.21 2.78
CA ASP A 129 1.71 -2.87 1.61
C ASP A 129 0.96 -4.15 2.00
N VAL A 130 -0.01 -4.55 1.20
CA VAL A 130 -0.79 -5.79 1.37
C VAL A 130 -0.95 -6.49 0.03
N ARG A 131 -0.86 -7.82 0.02
CA ARG A 131 -1.16 -8.67 -1.13
C ARG A 131 -1.93 -9.90 -0.67
N VAL A 132 -2.98 -10.23 -1.40
CA VAL A 132 -3.82 -11.39 -1.13
C VAL A 132 -3.74 -12.42 -2.26
N SER A 133 -3.78 -13.69 -1.87
CA SER A 133 -3.92 -14.84 -2.77
C SER A 133 -4.73 -15.95 -2.11
N HIS A 134 -4.84 -17.10 -2.78
CA HIS A 134 -5.43 -18.31 -2.21
C HIS A 134 -4.67 -18.83 -0.98
N GLU A 135 -3.41 -18.45 -0.81
CA GLU A 135 -2.59 -18.81 0.37
C GLU A 135 -2.89 -17.96 1.60
N GLY A 136 -3.56 -16.81 1.42
CA GLY A 136 -3.94 -15.89 2.48
C GLY A 136 -3.56 -14.44 2.19
N VAL A 137 -3.54 -13.64 3.25
CA VAL A 137 -3.26 -12.21 3.20
C VAL A 137 -1.88 -11.94 3.77
N PHE A 138 -0.99 -11.47 2.91
CA PHE A 138 0.37 -11.08 3.25
C PHE A 138 0.47 -9.56 3.30
N PHE A 139 1.31 -9.04 4.19
CA PHE A 139 1.55 -7.62 4.30
C PHE A 139 2.98 -7.32 4.71
N VAL A 140 3.42 -6.10 4.47
CA VAL A 140 4.71 -5.59 4.95
C VAL A 140 4.53 -4.89 6.29
N SER A 141 5.30 -5.30 7.30
CA SER A 141 5.51 -4.51 8.50
C SER A 141 6.86 -3.82 8.43
N CYS A 142 6.86 -2.48 8.33
CA CYS A 142 8.11 -1.73 8.41
C CYS A 142 8.71 -1.81 9.81
N ASN A 143 7.88 -1.72 10.85
CA ASN A 143 8.38 -1.68 12.22
C ASN A 143 8.91 -3.04 12.70
N PHE A 144 8.50 -4.17 12.11
CA PHE A 144 9.12 -5.47 12.39
C PHE A 144 10.05 -5.94 11.26
N ASN A 145 10.23 -5.14 10.21
CA ASN A 145 11.07 -5.43 9.04
C ASN A 145 10.78 -6.80 8.43
N CYS A 146 9.51 -7.19 8.36
CA CYS A 146 9.10 -8.53 7.95
C CYS A 146 7.88 -8.51 7.02
N ILE A 147 7.72 -9.60 6.27
CA ILE A 147 6.44 -9.97 5.67
C ILE A 147 5.64 -10.74 6.73
N GLY A 148 4.46 -10.24 7.06
CA GLY A 148 3.49 -10.91 7.92
C GLY A 148 2.41 -11.60 7.09
N LYS A 149 1.88 -12.71 7.59
CA LYS A 149 0.66 -13.36 7.10
C LYS A 149 -0.43 -13.22 8.16
N LEU A 150 -1.62 -12.74 7.80
CA LEU A 150 -2.72 -12.63 8.77
C LEU A 150 -3.02 -13.98 9.43
N HIS A 151 -3.26 -13.94 10.73
CA HIS A 151 -3.56 -15.12 11.54
C HIS A 151 -4.72 -14.81 12.49
N GLU A 152 -5.70 -15.71 12.56
CA GLU A 152 -6.97 -15.46 13.26
C GLU A 152 -6.81 -15.21 14.78
N LYS A 153 -5.84 -15.89 15.41
CA LYS A 153 -5.62 -15.80 16.87
C LYS A 153 -4.63 -14.71 17.30
N TRP A 154 -3.59 -14.45 16.50
CA TRP A 154 -2.42 -13.68 16.93
C TRP A 154 -2.27 -12.37 16.15
N SER A 155 -3.33 -12.00 15.41
CA SER A 155 -3.34 -10.98 14.36
C SER A 155 -2.52 -11.35 13.13
N PHE A 156 -1.26 -11.78 13.29
CA PHE A 156 -0.41 -12.23 12.19
C PHE A 156 0.77 -13.08 12.66
N GLU A 157 1.38 -13.80 11.71
CA GLU A 157 2.63 -14.52 11.87
C GLU A 157 3.69 -13.92 10.91
N PRO A 158 4.90 -13.59 11.40
CA PRO A 158 6.02 -13.24 10.53
C PRO A 158 6.43 -14.46 9.72
N VAL A 159 6.38 -14.37 8.39
CA VAL A 159 6.71 -15.49 7.48
C VAL A 159 8.07 -15.31 6.80
N TRP A 160 8.59 -14.08 6.76
CA TRP A 160 9.91 -13.79 6.20
C TRP A 160 10.45 -12.45 6.69
N LYS A 161 11.77 -12.30 6.79
CA LYS A 161 12.49 -11.05 6.99
C LYS A 161 13.74 -11.04 6.09
N PRO A 162 14.26 -9.87 5.68
CA PRO A 162 15.52 -9.81 4.95
C PRO A 162 16.68 -10.49 5.72
N PRO A 163 17.66 -11.10 5.02
CA PRO A 163 18.73 -11.87 5.67
C PRO A 163 19.65 -11.02 6.54
N PHE A 164 19.74 -9.71 6.26
CA PHE A 164 20.53 -8.75 7.03
C PHE A 164 19.81 -8.18 8.25
N ILE A 165 18.57 -8.58 8.53
CA ILE A 165 17.86 -8.18 9.76
C ILE A 165 18.08 -9.27 10.82
N ASP A 166 18.75 -8.96 11.92
CA ASP A 166 19.18 -9.98 12.89
C ASP A 166 18.01 -10.58 13.69
N GLY A 167 16.91 -9.85 13.87
CA GLY A 167 15.77 -10.29 14.68
C GLY A 167 14.48 -9.52 14.41
N LEU A 168 13.35 -10.11 14.84
CA LEU A 168 12.02 -9.51 14.76
C LEU A 168 11.79 -8.53 15.91
N GLU A 169 12.50 -7.41 15.84
CA GLU A 169 12.42 -6.34 16.83
C GLU A 169 11.67 -5.14 16.29
N TYR A 170 11.02 -4.40 17.19
CA TYR A 170 10.34 -3.18 16.82
C TYR A 170 11.33 -2.06 16.49
N GLY A 171 11.14 -1.43 15.33
CA GLY A 171 11.92 -0.32 14.82
C GLY A 171 12.08 -0.46 13.32
N ASP A 172 11.76 0.59 12.56
CA ASP A 172 11.96 0.61 11.11
C ASP A 172 13.46 0.68 10.79
N ARG A 173 14.07 -0.43 10.36
CA ARG A 173 15.52 -0.53 10.15
C ARG A 173 15.89 -0.28 8.70
N CYS A 174 15.25 -1.00 7.78
CA CYS A 174 15.54 -0.97 6.34
C CYS A 174 14.46 -0.31 5.48
N HIS A 175 13.35 0.09 6.10
CA HIS A 175 12.12 0.47 5.42
C HIS A 175 11.70 -0.58 4.38
N LEU A 176 11.49 -1.82 4.84
CA LEU A 176 10.79 -2.82 4.03
C LEU A 176 9.46 -2.21 3.61
N ASN A 177 9.23 -2.04 2.31
CA ASN A 177 8.20 -1.14 1.81
C ASN A 177 7.06 -1.89 1.15
N CYS A 178 7.34 -2.69 0.11
CA CYS A 178 6.30 -3.35 -0.67
C CYS A 178 6.65 -4.80 -1.00
N LEU A 179 5.64 -5.59 -1.37
CA LEU A 179 5.85 -7.01 -1.73
C LEU A 179 5.08 -7.39 -3.00
N ALA A 180 5.67 -8.28 -3.79
CA ALA A 180 5.06 -8.91 -4.95
C ALA A 180 4.82 -10.39 -4.67
N LEU A 181 3.66 -10.88 -5.10
CA LEU A 181 3.39 -12.31 -5.14
C LEU A 181 3.77 -12.85 -6.52
N HIS A 182 4.26 -14.08 -6.55
CA HIS A 182 4.35 -14.88 -7.77
C HIS A 182 3.65 -16.22 -7.53
N ARG A 183 2.67 -16.54 -8.37
CA ARG A 183 1.84 -17.76 -8.24
C ARG A 183 1.22 -17.92 -6.84
N GLY A 184 0.85 -16.81 -6.21
CA GLY A 184 0.20 -16.79 -4.90
C GLY A 184 1.12 -16.70 -3.69
N HIS A 185 2.44 -16.86 -3.85
CA HIS A 185 3.39 -16.80 -2.74
C HIS A 185 4.22 -15.51 -2.77
N PRO A 186 4.63 -14.96 -1.61
CA PRO A 186 5.61 -13.88 -1.55
C PRO A 186 6.87 -14.25 -2.33
N LYS A 187 7.25 -13.38 -3.28
CA LYS A 187 8.39 -13.65 -4.18
C LYS A 187 9.42 -12.55 -4.18
N TYR A 188 8.99 -11.29 -4.26
CA TYR A 188 9.91 -10.16 -4.23
C TYR A 188 9.47 -9.15 -3.20
N ALA A 189 10.44 -8.53 -2.53
CA ALA A 189 10.19 -7.42 -1.62
C ALA A 189 11.09 -6.24 -1.97
N THR A 190 10.59 -5.03 -1.77
CA THR A 190 11.40 -3.82 -1.89
C THR A 190 11.70 -3.24 -0.52
N CYS A 191 12.90 -2.70 -0.34
CA CYS A 191 13.27 -1.92 0.83
C CYS A 191 14.10 -0.70 0.41
N PHE A 192 14.21 0.30 1.27
CA PHE A 192 14.91 1.53 0.93
C PHE A 192 16.42 1.46 1.15
N ALA A 193 16.90 0.55 2.01
CA ALA A 193 18.32 0.37 2.22
C ALA A 193 18.65 -0.99 2.85
N GLN A 194 19.87 -1.48 2.59
CA GLN A 194 20.43 -2.64 3.28
C GLN A 194 21.02 -2.23 4.63
N THR A 195 20.22 -2.22 5.68
CA THR A 195 20.67 -1.83 7.03
C THR A 195 19.88 -2.56 8.11
N ASN A 196 20.55 -2.81 9.23
CA ASN A 196 19.95 -3.34 10.45
C ASN A 196 19.94 -2.32 11.60
N THR A 197 20.20 -1.04 11.33
CA THR A 197 20.15 0.02 12.35
C THR A 197 18.75 0.64 12.38
N VAL A 198 18.16 0.84 13.57
CA VAL A 198 16.87 1.54 13.67
C VAL A 198 16.98 2.91 13.02
N ASN A 199 16.08 3.19 12.07
CA ASN A 199 16.06 4.37 11.21
C ASN A 199 17.30 4.55 10.31
N GLY A 200 18.19 3.56 10.18
CA GLY A 200 19.45 3.72 9.45
C GLY A 200 19.29 4.08 7.97
N TRP A 201 18.17 3.70 7.36
CA TRP A 201 17.83 4.10 5.99
C TRP A 201 17.61 5.61 5.85
N ARG A 202 17.28 6.32 6.94
CA ARG A 202 17.09 7.78 6.97
C ARG A 202 18.39 8.56 7.04
N ASP A 203 19.44 7.92 7.58
CA ASP A 203 20.75 8.53 7.76
C ASP A 203 21.57 8.52 6.47
N LEU A 204 21.12 7.73 5.48
CA LEU A 204 21.68 7.73 4.14
C LEU A 204 21.28 9.00 3.38
N PRO A 205 22.18 9.57 2.54
CA PRO A 205 21.85 10.75 1.74
C PRO A 205 20.63 10.51 0.86
N ARG A 206 19.69 11.47 0.86
CA ARG A 206 18.39 11.33 0.19
C ARG A 206 18.48 11.27 -1.33
N ASP A 207 19.54 11.83 -1.90
CA ASP A 207 19.82 11.80 -3.34
C ASP A 207 20.47 10.48 -3.79
N GLN A 208 20.90 9.64 -2.85
CA GLN A 208 21.50 8.34 -3.14
C GLN A 208 20.43 7.25 -3.31
N ALA A 209 20.57 6.51 -4.39
CA ALA A 209 19.73 5.36 -4.70
C ALA A 209 20.27 4.12 -3.96
N THR A 210 19.76 3.87 -2.77
CA THR A 210 20.18 2.76 -1.88
C THR A 210 19.15 1.65 -1.75
N GLY A 211 18.03 1.79 -2.44
CA GLY A 211 16.92 0.85 -2.44
C GLY A 211 17.21 -0.42 -3.21
N LEU A 212 16.59 -1.50 -2.76
CA LEU A 212 16.84 -2.86 -3.22
C LEU A 212 15.53 -3.57 -3.60
N VAL A 213 15.68 -4.63 -4.39
CA VAL A 213 14.73 -5.71 -4.56
C VAL A 213 15.37 -7.00 -4.08
N ILE A 214 14.67 -7.73 -3.21
CA ILE A 214 15.12 -8.99 -2.62
C ILE A 214 14.18 -10.11 -3.08
N ASP A 215 14.74 -11.23 -3.53
CA ASP A 215 14.00 -12.48 -3.73
C ASP A 215 13.75 -13.13 -2.38
N VAL A 216 12.47 -13.20 -1.99
CA VAL A 216 12.01 -13.71 -0.69
C VAL A 216 12.27 -15.20 -0.52
N GLN A 217 12.45 -15.95 -1.62
CA GLN A 217 12.65 -17.40 -1.55
C GLN A 217 14.13 -17.79 -1.49
N THR A 218 15.03 -16.96 -2.01
CA THR A 218 16.47 -17.24 -2.06
C THR A 218 17.31 -16.29 -1.20
N ASP A 219 16.67 -15.28 -0.59
CA ASP A 219 17.31 -14.19 0.16
C ASP A 219 18.32 -13.36 -0.65
N GLN A 220 18.33 -13.49 -1.97
CA GLN A 220 19.24 -12.77 -2.84
C GLN A 220 18.73 -11.36 -3.14
N ILE A 221 19.63 -10.37 -3.08
CA ILE A 221 19.39 -9.05 -3.65
C ILE A 221 19.49 -9.21 -5.17
N ILE A 222 18.37 -9.02 -5.86
CA ILE A 222 18.26 -9.22 -7.32
C ILE A 222 18.30 -7.91 -8.10
N CYS A 223 18.21 -6.76 -7.43
CA CYS A 223 18.39 -5.43 -8.01
C CYS A 223 18.72 -4.47 -6.87
N ASP A 224 19.70 -3.59 -7.08
CA ASP A 224 20.03 -2.50 -6.18
C ASP A 224 20.07 -1.17 -6.94
N GLY A 225 20.53 -0.10 -6.29
CA GLY A 225 20.66 1.21 -6.95
C GLY A 225 19.32 1.88 -7.27
N LEU A 226 18.23 1.47 -6.61
CA LEU A 226 16.91 2.07 -6.78
C LEU A 226 16.69 3.21 -5.78
N HIS A 227 15.94 4.23 -6.18
CA HIS A 227 15.60 5.35 -5.33
C HIS A 227 14.17 5.17 -4.79
N MET A 228 14.07 4.75 -3.52
CA MET A 228 12.80 4.51 -2.82
C MET A 228 11.83 3.62 -3.64
N PRO A 229 12.17 2.36 -3.92
CA PRO A 229 11.36 1.48 -4.77
C PRO A 229 10.00 1.10 -4.15
N HIS A 230 8.92 1.24 -4.93
CA HIS A 230 7.54 0.94 -4.53
C HIS A 230 6.88 -0.09 -5.44
N SER A 231 5.85 -0.73 -4.88
CA SER A 231 4.83 -1.50 -5.59
C SER A 231 5.40 -2.49 -6.62
N PRO A 232 6.31 -3.41 -6.23
CA PRO A 232 6.71 -4.48 -7.11
C PRO A 232 5.48 -5.34 -7.42
N GLN A 233 5.37 -5.75 -8.68
CA GLN A 233 4.26 -6.54 -9.20
C GLN A 233 4.78 -7.50 -10.26
N MET A 234 4.32 -8.75 -10.19
CA MET A 234 4.51 -9.70 -11.28
C MET A 234 3.40 -9.51 -12.31
N HIS A 235 3.79 -9.37 -13.57
CA HIS A 235 2.85 -9.34 -14.68
C HIS A 235 3.45 -10.09 -15.87
N ARG A 236 2.77 -11.16 -16.34
CA ARG A 236 3.25 -12.04 -17.43
C ARG A 236 4.72 -12.47 -17.24
N ASP A 237 5.00 -13.03 -16.06
CA ASP A 237 6.32 -13.51 -15.65
C ASP A 237 7.45 -12.46 -15.62
N THR A 238 7.13 -11.18 -15.81
CA THR A 238 8.07 -10.07 -15.67
C THR A 238 7.82 -9.33 -14.36
N LEU A 239 8.90 -8.96 -13.66
CA LEU A 239 8.85 -8.12 -12.47
C LEU A 239 8.85 -6.64 -12.86
N TYR A 240 7.80 -5.92 -12.48
CA TYR A 240 7.69 -4.47 -12.63
C TYR A 240 7.68 -3.80 -11.28
N LEU A 241 8.17 -2.56 -11.20
CA LEU A 241 8.10 -1.74 -10.01
C LEU A 241 8.20 -0.26 -10.34
N ALA A 242 7.93 0.57 -9.34
CA ALA A 242 8.08 2.01 -9.39
C ALA A 242 9.40 2.42 -8.72
N ASN A 243 10.30 3.08 -9.47
CA ASN A 243 11.51 3.69 -8.93
C ASN A 243 11.20 5.14 -8.51
N SER A 244 10.53 5.25 -7.36
CA SER A 244 9.65 6.38 -7.10
C SER A 244 10.33 7.70 -6.77
N GLY A 245 11.53 7.67 -6.19
CA GLY A 245 12.34 8.87 -5.99
C GLY A 245 12.81 9.50 -7.31
N ARG A 246 12.71 8.77 -8.43
CA ARG A 246 12.99 9.29 -9.78
C ARG A 246 11.75 9.54 -10.64
N GLY A 247 10.55 9.21 -10.15
CA GLY A 247 9.34 9.29 -10.96
C GLY A 247 9.32 8.27 -12.10
N GLU A 248 10.01 7.15 -11.98
CA GLU A 248 10.12 6.16 -13.06
C GLU A 248 9.22 4.94 -12.81
N PHE A 249 8.70 4.36 -13.88
CA PHE A 249 8.09 3.03 -13.92
C PHE A 249 8.84 2.13 -14.90
N GLY A 250 9.09 0.89 -14.51
CA GLY A 250 9.96 0.01 -15.27
C GLY A 250 9.91 -1.45 -14.83
N SER A 251 10.78 -2.25 -15.43
CA SER A 251 10.93 -3.68 -15.17
C SER A 251 12.31 -4.01 -14.66
N VAL A 252 12.41 -5.04 -13.82
CA VAL A 252 13.69 -5.63 -13.39
C VAL A 252 13.99 -6.84 -14.24
N ASP A 253 15.18 -6.85 -14.84
CA ASP A 253 15.77 -8.02 -15.45
C ASP A 253 16.49 -8.82 -14.34
N VAL A 254 15.85 -9.91 -13.90
CA VAL A 254 16.31 -10.69 -12.73
C VAL A 254 17.62 -11.45 -12.96
N GLU A 255 17.99 -11.70 -14.22
CA GLU A 255 19.23 -12.40 -14.56
C GLU A 255 20.44 -11.46 -14.47
N THR A 256 20.26 -10.23 -14.94
CA THR A 256 21.33 -9.20 -14.96
C THR A 256 21.29 -8.27 -13.75
N GLY A 257 20.21 -8.32 -12.97
CA GLY A 257 19.94 -7.44 -11.85
C GLY A 257 19.71 -5.98 -12.21
N THR A 258 19.33 -5.71 -13.47
CA THR A 258 19.21 -4.35 -14.01
C THR A 258 17.77 -3.88 -14.04
N TYR A 259 17.52 -2.68 -13.52
CA TYR A 259 16.25 -1.96 -13.71
C TYR A 259 16.23 -1.23 -15.05
N LYS A 260 15.18 -1.45 -15.85
CA LYS A 260 14.97 -0.84 -17.16
C LYS A 260 13.74 0.06 -17.09
N THR A 261 13.95 1.38 -17.19
CA THR A 261 12.88 2.37 -17.26
C THR A 261 12.06 2.19 -18.53
N ILE A 262 10.74 2.12 -18.38
CA ILE A 262 9.78 2.06 -19.50
C ILE A 262 9.21 3.45 -19.77
N CYS A 263 8.86 4.18 -18.71
CA CYS A 263 8.42 5.56 -18.82
C CYS A 263 8.68 6.34 -17.53
N GLU A 264 8.65 7.66 -17.68
CA GLU A 264 8.60 8.61 -16.57
C GLU A 264 7.14 8.99 -16.29
N VAL A 265 6.80 9.10 -15.01
CA VAL A 265 5.49 9.46 -14.48
C VAL A 265 5.69 10.67 -13.57
N PRO A 266 5.11 11.84 -13.89
CA PRO A 266 5.28 13.03 -13.08
C PRO A 266 4.89 12.80 -11.62
N GLY A 267 5.72 13.28 -10.71
CA GLY A 267 5.63 13.17 -9.27
C GLY A 267 6.23 11.88 -8.71
N PHE A 268 5.98 11.68 -7.42
CA PHE A 268 6.46 10.52 -6.69
C PHE A 268 5.48 9.36 -6.89
N THR A 269 5.89 8.36 -7.67
CA THR A 269 5.09 7.17 -7.99
C THR A 269 4.76 6.34 -6.75
N ARG A 270 3.61 5.66 -6.76
CA ARG A 270 3.04 4.95 -5.61
C ARG A 270 2.56 3.56 -6.02
N GLY A 271 1.24 3.33 -6.00
CA GLY A 271 0.62 2.05 -6.36
C GLY A 271 0.80 1.72 -7.84
N VAL A 272 1.02 0.45 -8.13
CA VAL A 272 1.07 -0.11 -9.47
C VAL A 272 0.08 -1.26 -9.55
N SER A 273 -0.75 -1.25 -10.59
CA SER A 273 -1.66 -2.34 -10.95
C SER A 273 -1.65 -2.57 -12.46
N PHE A 274 -2.12 -3.74 -12.89
CA PHE A 274 -2.11 -4.13 -14.30
C PHE A 274 -3.50 -4.55 -14.77
N TRP A 275 -3.83 -4.15 -16.00
CA TRP A 275 -4.96 -4.68 -16.74
C TRP A 275 -4.54 -4.98 -18.18
N LYS A 276 -4.54 -6.26 -18.56
CA LYS A 276 -4.11 -6.72 -19.89
C LYS A 276 -2.73 -6.16 -20.27
N ASN A 277 -2.66 -5.17 -21.16
CA ASN A 277 -1.42 -4.54 -21.64
C ASN A 277 -1.17 -3.17 -20.99
N PHE A 278 -2.00 -2.75 -20.03
CA PHE A 278 -1.92 -1.45 -19.38
C PHE A 278 -1.35 -1.59 -17.97
N ALA A 279 -0.37 -0.75 -17.67
CA ALA A 279 0.03 -0.46 -16.29
C ALA A 279 -0.71 0.79 -15.82
N ILE A 280 -1.30 0.72 -14.62
CA ILE A 280 -1.95 1.84 -13.93
C ILE A 280 -1.01 2.22 -12.79
N VAL A 281 -0.39 3.40 -12.91
CA VAL A 281 0.61 3.90 -11.96
C VAL A 281 0.06 5.13 -11.24
N GLY A 282 -0.17 5.00 -9.93
CA GLY A 282 -0.53 6.12 -9.08
C GLY A 282 0.68 7.01 -8.82
N SER A 283 0.47 8.33 -8.75
CA SER A 283 1.52 9.29 -8.39
C SER A 283 0.98 10.36 -7.44
N SER A 284 1.89 11.04 -6.76
CA SER A 284 1.59 12.09 -5.79
C SER A 284 2.65 13.18 -5.84
N LYS A 285 2.30 14.39 -5.39
CA LYS A 285 3.33 15.41 -5.14
C LYS A 285 4.35 14.87 -4.11
N PRO A 286 5.63 15.21 -4.26
CA PRO A 286 6.61 15.05 -3.19
C PRO A 286 6.08 15.68 -1.89
N ARG A 287 6.39 15.08 -0.74
CA ARG A 287 5.95 15.65 0.54
C ARG A 287 6.88 16.80 0.90
N ARG A 288 6.31 17.97 1.23
CA ARG A 288 7.08 19.14 1.67
C ARG A 288 7.67 19.03 3.08
N ALA A 289 7.21 18.06 3.87
CA ALA A 289 7.68 17.84 5.24
C ALA A 289 7.65 16.35 5.61
N GLY A 290 8.62 15.92 6.41
CA GLY A 290 8.68 14.60 7.01
C GLY A 290 9.49 13.57 6.23
N VAL A 291 9.09 12.31 6.33
CA VAL A 291 9.87 11.14 5.86
C VAL A 291 10.33 11.22 4.40
N PHE A 292 9.51 11.83 3.53
CA PHE A 292 9.74 11.95 2.09
C PHE A 292 10.07 13.38 1.62
N GLU A 293 10.50 14.23 2.55
CA GLU A 293 10.96 15.61 2.28
C GLU A 293 12.26 15.61 1.45
N GLY A 294 12.45 16.64 0.61
CA GLY A 294 13.64 16.79 -0.22
C GLY A 294 13.60 16.10 -1.59
N ASN A 295 12.47 15.49 -1.97
CA ASN A 295 12.25 14.92 -3.31
C ASN A 295 11.70 15.95 -4.31
N ASP A 296 12.01 17.23 -4.11
CA ASP A 296 11.45 18.34 -4.90
C ASP A 296 11.94 18.35 -6.37
N ALA A 297 13.00 17.59 -6.66
CA ALA A 297 13.54 17.35 -7.99
C ALA A 297 12.93 16.13 -8.71
N THR A 298 11.94 15.45 -8.10
CA THR A 298 11.18 14.41 -8.83
C THR A 298 10.44 15.08 -9.99
N PRO A 299 10.53 14.56 -11.24
CA PRO A 299 9.93 15.16 -12.42
C PRO A 299 8.44 15.54 -12.27
#